data_AF-A0A2N8ULL6-F1
#
_entry.id   AF-A0A2N8ULL6-F1
#
_cell.length_a   1.000
_cell.length_b   1.000
_cell.length_c   1.000
_cell.angle_alpha   90.00
_cell.angle_beta   90.00
_cell.angle_gamma   90.00
#
_symmetry.space_group_name_H-M   'P 1'
#
loop_
_entity.id
_entity.type
_entity.pdbx_description
1 polymer ?
#
loop_
_entity_poly.entity_id
_entity_poly.type
_entity_poly.pdbx_seq_one_letter_code
_entity_poly.pdbx_strand_id
1 'polypeptide(L)'
;MSTSATGHTPIHPRAPTANLVSVKVLVSLIGQVAICGGFQMWAFYHVRRQPWYTPPTIDPDAELDSRNAENTAVFLVSSFQYTVGCLVYTTGYPYRKNPITNVWLMASVTLLLAFSLFALFTPEGPVADLLGLVKFPRAFHVSLFVAVVVNTVLSFVFESVLAKYVVNVVKALQRLLRRSRRSKRKHGSKTYKAVERSMQHDGDA
;
A
#
# COMPACT_ATOMS: atom_id res chain seq x y z
N MET A 1 28.00 42.75 13.02
CA MET A 1 26.56 42.68 12.68
C MET A 1 26.45 41.98 11.33
N SER A 2 26.48 40.64 11.33
CA SER A 2 26.46 39.83 10.10
C SER A 2 25.05 39.28 9.93
N THR A 3 24.46 39.60 8.79
CA THR A 3 23.08 39.27 8.41
C THR A 3 22.97 37.78 8.09
N SER A 4 22.28 37.04 8.94
CA SER A 4 21.90 35.64 8.74
C SER A 4 20.89 35.54 7.59
N ALA A 5 21.39 35.35 6.37
CA ALA A 5 20.56 35.13 5.19
C ALA A 5 19.84 33.76 5.28
N THR A 6 18.51 33.84 5.42
CA THR A 6 17.48 32.92 4.92
C THR A 6 17.61 31.42 5.23
N GLY A 7 16.78 30.96 6.17
CA GLY A 7 16.55 29.56 6.50
C GLY A 7 15.84 28.79 5.38
N HIS A 8 16.62 28.21 4.46
CA HIS A 8 16.11 27.25 3.48
C HIS A 8 16.19 25.83 4.03
N THR A 9 15.08 25.08 3.98
CA THR A 9 15.10 23.64 4.28
C THR A 9 16.00 22.92 3.27
N PRO A 10 16.93 22.06 3.72
CA PRO A 10 17.83 21.34 2.82
C PRO A 10 17.04 20.49 1.82
N ILE A 11 17.24 20.76 0.53
CA ILE A 11 16.59 20.05 -0.58
C ILE A 11 17.35 18.73 -0.81
N HIS A 12 16.61 17.62 -0.84
CA HIS A 12 17.22 16.31 -1.03
C HIS A 12 17.82 16.17 -2.45
N PRO A 13 19.06 15.69 -2.63
CA PRO A 13 19.75 15.67 -3.93
C PRO A 13 19.11 14.80 -5.03
N ARG A 14 18.27 13.82 -4.65
CA ARG A 14 17.52 13.01 -5.62
C ARG A 14 16.19 13.67 -5.91
N ALA A 15 15.85 13.88 -7.18
CA ALA A 15 14.51 14.33 -7.57
C ALA A 15 13.43 13.27 -7.26
N PRO A 16 12.22 13.68 -6.84
CA PRO A 16 11.10 12.77 -6.70
C PRO A 16 10.73 12.16 -8.06
N THR A 17 10.04 11.02 -8.04
CA THR A 17 9.53 10.41 -9.26
C THR A 17 8.53 11.35 -9.93
N ALA A 18 8.82 11.80 -11.16
CA ALA A 18 7.96 12.70 -11.93
C ALA A 18 6.65 12.04 -12.40
N ASN A 19 6.58 10.71 -12.38
CA ASN A 19 5.38 9.97 -12.75
C ASN A 19 4.50 9.73 -11.52
N LEU A 20 3.26 10.21 -11.59
CA LEU A 20 2.22 9.99 -10.58
C LEU A 20 1.96 8.49 -10.35
N VAL A 21 2.05 7.69 -11.42
CA VAL A 21 1.95 6.23 -11.39
C VAL A 21 3.31 5.64 -11.68
N SER A 22 4.02 5.20 -10.64
CA SER A 22 5.26 4.45 -10.79
C SER A 22 4.99 2.95 -10.60
N VAL A 23 5.77 2.08 -11.24
CA VAL A 23 5.66 0.62 -11.08
C VAL A 23 5.76 0.22 -9.60
N LYS A 24 6.58 0.92 -8.82
CA LYS A 24 6.67 0.72 -7.37
C LYS A 24 5.33 0.93 -6.68
N VAL A 25 4.69 2.07 -6.95
CA VAL A 25 3.42 2.45 -6.32
C VAL A 25 2.31 1.50 -6.75
N LEU A 26 2.26 1.11 -8.02
CA LEU A 26 1.26 0.17 -8.52
C LEU A 26 1.42 -1.23 -7.91
N VAL A 27 2.65 -1.75 -7.84
CA VAL A 27 2.92 -3.06 -7.21
C VAL A 27 2.60 -3.04 -5.72
N SER A 28 2.91 -1.94 -5.03
CA SER A 28 2.52 -1.74 -3.62
C SER A 28 1.00 -1.78 -3.47
N LEU A 29 0.28 -0.98 -4.27
CA LEU A 29 -1.18 -0.91 -4.22
C LEU A 29 -1.83 -2.27 -4.50
N ILE A 30 -1.42 -2.96 -5.57
CA ILE A 30 -1.97 -4.27 -5.92
C ILE A 30 -1.70 -5.30 -4.81
N GLY A 31 -0.49 -5.32 -4.26
CA GLY A 31 -0.14 -6.24 -3.18
C GLY A 31 -0.95 -5.98 -1.90
N GLN A 32 -1.13 -4.72 -1.53
CA GLN A 32 -1.97 -4.36 -0.39
C GLN A 32 -3.44 -4.69 -0.63
N VAL A 33 -3.98 -4.44 -1.83
CA VAL A 33 -5.34 -4.85 -2.20
C VAL A 33 -5.50 -6.37 -2.10
N ALA A 34 -4.52 -7.15 -2.55
CA ALA A 34 -4.55 -8.60 -2.43
C ALA A 34 -4.50 -9.07 -0.97
N ILE A 35 -3.66 -8.47 -0.13
CA ILE A 35 -3.60 -8.77 1.31
C ILE A 35 -4.94 -8.43 1.98
N CYS A 36 -5.43 -7.20 1.82
CA CYS A 36 -6.69 -6.77 2.41
C CYS A 36 -7.87 -7.62 1.92
N GLY A 37 -7.94 -7.87 0.61
CA GLY A 37 -8.94 -8.74 -0.01
C GLY A 37 -8.89 -10.17 0.52
N GLY A 38 -7.69 -10.72 0.75
CA GLY A 38 -7.53 -12.03 1.38
C GLY A 38 -8.15 -12.11 2.78
N PHE A 39 -7.95 -11.07 3.60
CA PHE A 39 -8.58 -10.98 4.92
C PHE A 39 -10.08 -10.73 4.87
N GLN A 40 -10.57 -9.95 3.89
CA GLN A 40 -12.01 -9.76 3.67
C GLN A 40 -12.68 -11.08 3.26
N MET A 41 -12.07 -11.83 2.34
CA MET A 41 -12.54 -13.16 1.94
C MET A 41 -12.51 -14.14 3.11
N TRP A 42 -11.44 -14.10 3.92
CA TRP A 42 -11.38 -14.89 5.15
C TRP A 42 -12.53 -14.54 6.09
N ALA A 43 -12.81 -13.25 6.36
CA ALA A 43 -13.89 -12.83 7.25
C ALA A 43 -15.26 -13.29 6.74
N PHE A 44 -15.48 -13.17 5.43
CA PHE A 44 -16.69 -13.62 4.74
C PHE A 44 -16.92 -15.13 4.89
N TYR A 45 -15.90 -15.97 4.67
CA TYR A 45 -16.05 -17.41 4.86
C TYR A 45 -16.05 -17.82 6.34
N HIS A 46 -15.34 -17.07 7.19
CA HIS A 46 -15.25 -17.36 8.62
C HIS A 46 -16.60 -17.16 9.31
N VAL A 47 -17.38 -16.14 8.93
CA VAL A 47 -18.73 -15.93 9.49
C VAL A 47 -19.68 -17.06 9.10
N ARG A 48 -19.62 -17.52 7.84
CA ARG A 48 -20.47 -18.63 7.34
C ARG A 48 -20.21 -19.98 8.03
N ARG A 49 -19.01 -20.16 8.58
CA ARG A 49 -18.62 -21.39 9.31
C ARG A 49 -19.07 -21.39 10.77
N GLN A 50 -19.64 -20.29 11.25
CA GLN A 50 -20.05 -20.20 12.65
C GLN A 50 -21.36 -20.93 12.90
N PRO A 51 -21.53 -21.58 14.07
CA PRO A 51 -22.75 -22.34 14.39
C PRO A 51 -24.00 -21.46 14.56
N TRP A 52 -23.81 -20.17 14.87
CA TRP A 52 -24.88 -19.19 15.04
C TRP A 52 -25.24 -18.46 13.73
N TYR A 53 -24.53 -18.73 12.64
CA TYR A 53 -24.77 -18.07 11.36
C TYR A 53 -26.05 -18.61 10.72
N THR A 54 -26.91 -17.68 10.31
CA THR A 54 -28.11 -17.95 9.53
C THR A 54 -27.94 -17.34 8.14
N PRO A 55 -28.09 -18.13 7.05
CA PRO A 55 -28.01 -17.59 5.70
C PRO A 55 -29.16 -16.61 5.44
N PRO A 56 -28.90 -15.49 4.74
CA PRO A 56 -29.95 -14.54 4.42
C PRO A 56 -30.98 -15.17 3.48
N THR A 57 -32.26 -14.89 3.72
CA THR A 57 -33.37 -15.28 2.84
C THR A 57 -33.39 -14.35 1.63
N ILE A 58 -33.17 -14.90 0.44
CA ILE A 58 -33.24 -14.15 -0.82
C ILE A 58 -34.70 -14.14 -1.26
N ASP A 59 -35.41 -13.05 -0.97
CA ASP A 59 -36.75 -12.81 -1.48
C ASP A 59 -36.68 -11.83 -2.65
N PRO A 60 -37.07 -12.22 -3.88
CA PRO A 60 -37.00 -11.36 -5.06
C PRO A 60 -37.92 -10.13 -5.00
N ASP A 61 -38.94 -10.14 -4.12
CA ASP A 61 -39.90 -9.03 -3.96
C ASP A 61 -39.65 -8.17 -2.70
N ALA A 62 -38.69 -8.55 -1.85
CA ALA A 62 -38.33 -7.79 -0.66
C ALA A 62 -37.30 -6.69 -0.95
N GLU A 63 -37.34 -5.59 -0.18
CA GLU A 63 -36.29 -4.57 -0.23
C GLU A 63 -34.92 -5.19 0.09
N LEU A 64 -33.86 -4.68 -0.57
CA LEU A 64 -32.48 -5.13 -0.39
C LEU A 64 -32.04 -4.98 1.07
N ASP A 65 -32.17 -6.05 1.87
CA ASP A 65 -31.73 -6.04 3.25
C ASP A 65 -30.19 -6.06 3.31
N SER A 66 -29.64 -4.93 3.73
CA SER A 66 -28.19 -4.74 3.91
C SER A 66 -27.68 -5.33 5.24
N ARG A 67 -28.59 -5.76 6.13
CA ARG A 67 -28.29 -6.29 7.47
C ARG A 67 -27.89 -7.76 7.44
N ASN A 68 -26.75 -8.02 6.84
CA ASN A 68 -26.19 -9.35 6.74
C ASN A 68 -24.97 -9.52 7.66
N ALA A 69 -24.84 -10.69 8.28
CA ALA A 69 -23.68 -11.06 9.10
C ALA A 69 -22.37 -10.98 8.30
N GLU A 70 -22.41 -11.37 7.02
CA GLU A 70 -21.28 -11.26 6.09
C GLU A 70 -20.87 -9.82 5.84
N ASN A 71 -21.84 -8.97 5.52
CA ASN A 71 -21.61 -7.57 5.25
C ASN A 71 -21.04 -6.88 6.49
N THR A 72 -21.61 -7.16 7.67
CA THR A 72 -21.12 -6.63 8.95
C THR A 72 -19.66 -7.05 9.21
N ALA A 73 -19.32 -8.32 9.05
CA ALA A 73 -17.96 -8.81 9.28
C ALA A 73 -16.93 -8.16 8.31
N VAL A 74 -17.28 -8.08 7.03
CA VAL A 74 -16.42 -7.46 6.01
C VAL A 74 -16.32 -5.94 6.21
N PHE A 75 -17.41 -5.27 6.57
CA PHE A 75 -17.43 -3.84 6.90
C PHE A 75 -16.51 -3.53 8.08
N LEU A 76 -16.61 -4.30 9.16
CA LEU A 76 -15.77 -4.12 10.35
C LEU A 76 -14.29 -4.24 9.98
N VAL A 77 -13.89 -5.33 9.32
CA VAL A 77 -12.49 -5.55 8.90
C VAL A 77 -12.01 -4.46 7.94
N SER A 78 -12.81 -4.10 6.93
CA SER A 78 -12.45 -3.11 5.93
C SER A 78 -12.34 -1.69 6.49
N SER A 79 -13.15 -1.33 7.49
CA SER A 79 -13.07 -0.01 8.14
C SER A 79 -11.70 0.22 8.80
N PHE A 80 -11.13 -0.81 9.44
CA PHE A 80 -9.77 -0.76 9.98
C PHE A 80 -8.73 -0.73 8.86
N GLN A 81 -8.90 -1.55 7.82
CA GLN A 81 -7.98 -1.61 6.68
C GLN A 81 -7.84 -0.27 5.97
N TYR A 82 -8.95 0.45 5.74
CA TYR A 82 -8.89 1.78 5.11
C TYR A 82 -8.15 2.80 5.98
N THR A 83 -8.42 2.78 7.29
CA THR A 83 -7.78 3.70 8.24
C THR A 83 -6.28 3.42 8.37
N VAL A 84 -5.90 2.15 8.52
CA VAL A 84 -4.48 1.72 8.57
C VAL A 84 -3.78 1.96 7.23
N GLY A 85 -4.45 1.67 6.11
CA GLY A 85 -3.93 1.91 4.77
C GLY A 85 -3.54 3.36 4.55
N CYS A 86 -4.33 4.31 5.06
CA CYS A 86 -3.99 5.73 5.03
C CYS A 86 -2.63 6.02 5.69
N LEU A 87 -2.35 5.43 6.87
CA LEU A 87 -1.05 5.60 7.55
C LEU A 87 0.10 4.98 6.76
N VAL A 88 -0.10 3.75 6.27
CA VAL A 88 0.92 3.03 5.48
C VAL A 88 1.32 3.86 4.26
N TYR A 89 0.36 4.37 3.49
CA TYR A 89 0.65 5.14 2.27
C TYR A 89 1.11 6.57 2.52
N THR A 90 0.87 7.14 3.70
CA THR A 90 1.36 8.49 4.01
C THR A 90 2.86 8.50 4.30
N THR A 91 3.46 7.35 4.63
CA THR A 91 4.91 7.27 4.84
C THR A 91 5.69 7.47 3.53
N GLY A 92 6.42 8.59 3.44
CA GLY A 92 7.02 9.07 2.18
C GLY A 92 8.48 9.55 2.30
N TYR A 93 9.28 8.95 3.18
CA TYR A 93 10.71 9.27 3.28
C TYR A 93 11.43 8.99 1.94
N PRO A 94 12.34 9.85 1.44
CA PRO A 94 12.93 11.05 2.07
C PRO A 94 12.23 12.39 1.77
N TYR A 95 11.18 12.38 0.95
CA TYR A 95 10.56 13.62 0.43
C TYR A 95 9.49 14.22 1.34
N ARG A 96 8.92 13.41 2.24
CA ARG A 96 7.94 13.86 3.24
C ARG A 96 8.44 13.58 4.66
N LYS A 97 8.11 14.49 5.57
CA LYS A 97 8.28 14.30 7.02
C LYS A 97 7.41 13.12 7.50
N ASN A 98 7.75 12.59 8.67
CA ASN A 98 6.97 11.52 9.30
C ASN A 98 5.49 11.95 9.46
N PRO A 99 4.50 11.11 9.10
CA PRO A 99 3.07 11.40 9.30
C PRO A 99 2.71 11.87 10.70
N ILE A 100 3.45 11.43 11.73
CA ILE A 100 3.24 11.82 13.13
C ILE A 100 3.33 13.34 13.35
N THR A 101 4.10 14.04 12.52
CA THR A 101 4.21 15.51 12.61
C THR A 101 2.94 16.26 12.20
N ASN A 102 2.01 15.61 11.49
CA ASN A 102 0.75 16.21 11.08
C ASN A 102 -0.34 15.89 12.13
N VAL A 103 -0.56 16.84 13.03
CA VAL A 103 -1.53 16.70 14.14
C VAL A 103 -2.94 16.40 13.64
N TRP A 104 -3.40 17.07 12.57
CA TRP A 104 -4.74 16.86 12.02
C TRP A 104 -4.92 15.45 11.46
N LEU A 105 -3.94 14.97 10.70
CA LEU A 105 -3.96 13.60 10.18
C LEU A 105 -3.99 12.58 11.33
N MET A 106 -3.11 12.75 12.31
CA MET A 106 -3.03 11.83 13.45
C MET A 106 -4.30 11.86 14.30
N ALA A 107 -4.91 13.04 14.50
CA ALA A 107 -6.18 13.18 15.18
C ALA A 107 -7.31 12.46 14.43
N SER A 108 -7.42 12.67 13.11
CA SER A 108 -8.44 12.00 12.29
C SER A 108 -8.26 10.47 12.29
N VAL A 109 -7.04 9.97 12.12
CA VAL A 109 -6.77 8.53 12.16
C VAL A 109 -7.07 7.94 13.54
N THR A 110 -6.67 8.62 14.61
CA THR A 110 -6.94 8.16 15.98
C THR A 110 -8.44 8.11 16.25
N LEU A 111 -9.18 9.15 15.83
CA LEU A 111 -10.64 9.20 15.95
C LEU A 111 -11.32 8.07 15.16
N LEU A 112 -10.89 7.85 13.92
CA LEU A 112 -11.42 6.77 13.07
C LEU A 112 -11.11 5.39 13.63
N LEU A 113 -9.90 5.17 14.15
CA LEU A 113 -9.56 3.90 14.82
C LEU A 113 -10.37 3.69 16.09
N ALA A 114 -10.56 4.73 16.90
CA ALA A 114 -11.40 4.67 18.09
C ALA A 114 -12.86 4.38 17.73
N PHE A 115 -13.37 5.01 16.67
CA PHE A 115 -14.71 4.74 16.16
C PHE A 115 -14.85 3.32 15.62
N SER A 116 -13.88 2.81 14.85
CA SER A 116 -13.87 1.42 14.39
C SER A 116 -13.80 0.42 15.55
N LEU A 117 -13.03 0.71 16.61
CA LEU A 117 -13.01 -0.09 17.84
C LEU A 117 -14.35 -0.07 18.56
N PHE A 118 -14.97 1.11 18.66
CA PHE A 118 -16.30 1.26 19.22
C PHE A 118 -17.34 0.47 18.43
N ALA A 119 -17.36 0.59 17.10
CA ALA A 119 -18.26 -0.16 16.22
C ALA A 119 -18.00 -1.67 16.29
N LEU A 120 -16.75 -2.09 16.51
CA LEU A 120 -16.40 -3.49 16.67
C LEU A 120 -16.90 -4.08 17.99
N PHE A 121 -16.80 -3.38 19.12
CA PHE A 121 -17.17 -3.95 20.44
C PHE A 121 -18.59 -3.61 20.90
N THR A 122 -19.23 -2.59 20.29
CA THR A 122 -20.58 -2.14 20.62
C THR A 122 -21.51 -2.32 19.41
N PRO A 123 -21.95 -3.54 19.11
CA PRO A 123 -22.84 -3.83 17.97
C PRO A 123 -24.31 -3.45 18.25
N GLU A 124 -24.56 -2.53 19.18
CA GLU A 124 -25.92 -2.13 19.57
C GLU A 124 -26.06 -0.63 19.76
N GLY A 125 -27.24 -0.12 19.40
CA GLY A 125 -27.59 1.30 19.48
C GLY A 125 -27.74 1.97 18.11
N PRO A 126 -28.05 3.28 18.10
CA PRO A 126 -28.41 4.00 16.88
C PRO A 126 -27.29 4.03 15.84
N VAL A 127 -26.03 3.95 16.27
CA VAL A 127 -24.87 3.87 15.36
C VAL A 127 -24.81 2.52 14.66
N ALA A 128 -25.08 1.43 15.37
CA ALA A 128 -25.11 0.09 14.79
C ALA A 128 -26.29 -0.06 13.81
N ASP A 129 -27.45 0.51 14.16
CA ASP A 129 -28.63 0.52 13.29
C ASP A 129 -28.40 1.35 12.02
N LEU A 130 -27.75 2.51 12.14
CA LEU A 130 -27.37 3.37 11.01
C LEU A 130 -26.38 2.68 10.07
N LEU A 131 -25.42 1.92 10.63
CA LEU A 131 -24.44 1.16 9.89
C LEU A 131 -24.94 -0.21 9.42
N GLY A 132 -26.15 -0.62 9.81
CA GLY A 132 -26.74 -1.92 9.49
C GLY A 132 -25.98 -3.11 10.08
N LEU A 133 -25.35 -2.94 11.26
CA LEU A 133 -24.53 -3.98 11.89
C LEU A 133 -25.40 -5.04 12.56
N VAL A 134 -25.02 -6.31 12.37
CA VAL A 134 -25.62 -7.47 13.04
C VAL A 134 -24.85 -7.81 14.32
N LYS A 135 -25.56 -8.26 15.36
CA LYS A 135 -24.96 -8.68 16.63
C LYS A 135 -24.22 -10.01 16.49
N PHE A 136 -23.00 -10.07 17.02
CA PHE A 136 -22.22 -11.31 17.09
C PHE A 136 -21.88 -11.70 18.54
N PRO A 137 -21.60 -12.98 18.80
CA PRO A 137 -21.03 -13.38 20.09
C PRO A 137 -19.64 -12.74 20.27
N ARG A 138 -19.31 -12.35 21.52
CA ARG A 138 -18.05 -11.68 21.87
C ARG A 138 -16.80 -12.41 21.39
N ALA A 139 -16.81 -13.74 21.38
CA ALA A 139 -15.70 -14.55 20.87
C ALA A 139 -15.39 -14.26 19.39
N PHE A 140 -16.42 -14.02 18.57
CA PHE A 140 -16.25 -13.70 17.16
C PHE A 140 -15.69 -12.30 16.95
N HIS A 141 -16.10 -11.32 17.76
CA HIS A 141 -15.52 -9.97 17.74
C HIS A 141 -14.02 -9.99 18.04
N VAL A 142 -13.58 -10.80 19.01
CA VAL A 142 -12.14 -10.98 19.28
C VAL A 142 -11.43 -11.64 18.10
N SER A 143 -12.03 -12.65 17.47
CA SER A 143 -11.47 -13.28 16.25
C SER A 143 -11.26 -12.26 15.11
N LEU A 144 -12.25 -11.41 14.85
CA LEU A 144 -12.14 -10.33 13.86
C LEU A 144 -11.06 -9.32 14.25
N PHE A 145 -10.98 -8.94 15.53
CA PHE A 145 -9.95 -8.01 16.02
C PHE A 145 -8.53 -8.58 15.80
N VAL A 146 -8.32 -9.86 16.14
CA VAL A 146 -7.03 -10.54 15.91
C VAL A 146 -6.70 -10.54 14.42
N ALA A 147 -7.67 -10.83 13.55
CA ALA A 147 -7.47 -10.78 12.11
C ALA A 147 -7.07 -9.39 11.61
N VAL A 148 -7.68 -8.32 12.14
CA VAL A 148 -7.31 -6.92 11.84
C VAL A 148 -5.88 -6.60 12.29
N VAL A 149 -5.49 -7.04 13.48
CA VAL A 149 -4.12 -6.83 13.99
C VAL A 149 -3.10 -7.56 13.11
N VAL A 150 -3.36 -8.82 12.77
CA VAL A 150 -2.48 -9.60 11.88
C VAL A 150 -2.42 -8.97 10.49
N ASN A 151 -3.55 -8.55 9.93
CA ASN A 151 -3.61 -7.86 8.64
C ASN A 151 -2.76 -6.58 8.67
N THR A 152 -2.90 -5.77 9.71
CA THR A 152 -2.13 -4.53 9.91
C THR A 152 -0.62 -4.81 9.91
N VAL A 153 -0.18 -5.77 10.73
CA VAL A 153 1.23 -6.16 10.82
C VAL A 153 1.72 -6.65 9.44
N LEU A 154 0.96 -7.50 8.77
CA LEU A 154 1.32 -8.04 7.47
C LEU A 154 1.43 -6.94 6.40
N SER A 155 0.50 -5.99 6.39
CA SER A 155 0.53 -4.83 5.49
C SER A 155 1.75 -3.93 5.71
N PHE A 156 2.14 -3.67 6.96
CA PHE A 156 3.37 -2.92 7.27
C PHE A 156 4.63 -3.69 6.86
N VAL A 157 4.69 -4.99 7.18
CA VAL A 157 5.83 -5.85 6.80
C VAL A 157 5.95 -5.91 5.28
N PHE A 158 4.85 -6.14 4.56
CA PHE A 158 4.82 -6.19 3.11
C PHE A 158 5.39 -4.91 2.50
N GLU A 159 4.96 -3.74 2.96
CA GLU A 159 5.45 -2.46 2.42
C GLU A 159 6.95 -2.27 2.69
N SER A 160 7.41 -2.64 3.89
CA SER A 160 8.84 -2.55 4.26
C SER A 160 9.72 -3.49 3.42
N VAL A 161 9.22 -4.68 3.11
CA VAL A 161 9.90 -5.70 2.32
C VAL A 161 9.89 -5.31 0.84
N LEU A 162 8.75 -4.88 0.32
CA LEU A 162 8.62 -4.40 -1.05
C LEU A 162 9.55 -3.22 -1.33
N ALA A 163 9.70 -2.28 -0.38
CA ALA A 163 10.64 -1.18 -0.52
C ALA A 163 12.08 -1.67 -0.74
N LYS A 164 12.53 -2.71 -0.04
CA LYS A 164 13.86 -3.32 -0.22
C LYS A 164 13.99 -4.03 -1.58
N TYR A 165 12.99 -4.81 -1.98
CA TYR A 165 12.98 -5.50 -3.27
C TYR A 165 13.05 -4.55 -4.45
N VAL A 166 12.25 -3.48 -4.42
CA VAL A 166 12.25 -2.48 -5.50
C VAL A 166 13.60 -1.80 -5.64
N VAL A 167 14.26 -1.45 -4.53
CA VAL A 167 15.62 -0.89 -4.57
C VAL A 167 16.61 -1.85 -5.24
N ASN A 168 16.52 -3.14 -4.95
CA ASN A 168 17.39 -4.15 -5.55
C ASN A 168 17.13 -4.32 -7.05
N VAL A 169 15.86 -4.34 -7.47
CA VAL A 169 15.46 -4.41 -8.88
C VAL A 169 15.95 -3.19 -9.65
N VAL A 170 15.76 -1.98 -9.10
CA VAL A 170 16.28 -0.74 -9.73
C VAL A 170 17.80 -0.79 -9.88
N LYS A 171 18.53 -1.24 -8.85
CA LYS A 171 19.99 -1.42 -8.92
C LYS A 171 20.38 -2.45 -9.99
N ALA A 172 19.65 -3.56 -10.09
CA ALA A 172 19.90 -4.59 -11.10
C ALA A 172 19.67 -4.05 -12.53
N LEU A 173 18.54 -3.38 -12.77
CA LEU A 173 18.24 -2.74 -14.05
C LEU A 173 19.29 -1.69 -14.44
N GLN A 174 19.70 -0.83 -13.49
CA GLN A 174 20.77 0.14 -13.74
C GLN A 174 22.09 -0.52 -14.10
N ARG A 175 22.45 -1.64 -13.44
CA ARG A 175 23.66 -2.41 -13.77
C ARG A 175 23.56 -3.00 -15.18
N LEU A 176 22.41 -3.56 -15.57
CA LEU A 176 22.19 -4.12 -16.90
C LEU A 176 22.25 -3.04 -17.99
N LEU A 177 21.59 -1.90 -17.78
CA LEU A 177 21.62 -0.76 -18.70
C LEU A 177 23.03 -0.18 -18.84
N ARG A 178 23.79 -0.07 -17.74
CA ARG A 178 25.20 0.38 -17.79
C ARG A 178 26.10 -0.62 -18.54
N ARG A 179 25.88 -1.93 -18.37
CA ARG A 179 26.60 -2.97 -19.13
C ARG A 179 26.27 -2.89 -20.63
N SER A 180 24.99 -2.71 -20.97
CA SER A 180 24.55 -2.55 -22.36
C SER A 180 25.15 -1.29 -23.01
N ARG A 181 25.12 -0.14 -22.31
CA ARG A 181 25.77 1.11 -22.81
C ARG A 181 27.29 0.98 -22.93
N ARG A 182 27.98 0.34 -21.98
CA ARG A 182 29.43 0.06 -22.10
C ARG A 182 29.73 -0.88 -23.27
N SER A 183 28.91 -1.90 -23.49
CA SER A 183 29.06 -2.83 -24.61
C SER A 183 28.90 -2.12 -25.96
N LYS A 184 27.84 -1.32 -26.13
CA LYS A 184 27.62 -0.49 -27.32
C LYS A 184 28.76 0.50 -27.56
N ARG A 185 29.26 1.17 -26.52
CA ARG A 185 30.39 2.12 -26.64
C ARG A 185 31.69 1.41 -27.02
N LYS A 186 31.95 0.20 -26.50
CA LYS A 186 33.13 -0.60 -26.84
C LYS A 186 33.05 -1.15 -28.27
N HIS A 187 31.85 -1.50 -28.74
CA HIS A 187 31.63 -1.92 -30.13
C HIS A 187 31.85 -0.75 -31.10
N GLY A 188 31.23 0.41 -30.88
CA GLY A 188 31.41 1.59 -31.73
C GLY A 188 32.86 2.10 -31.80
N SER A 189 33.62 2.01 -30.70
CA SER A 189 35.05 2.33 -30.70
C SER A 189 35.89 1.36 -31.55
N LYS A 190 35.52 0.07 -31.60
CA LYS A 190 36.21 -0.91 -32.45
C LYS A 190 35.90 -0.68 -33.92
N THR A 191 34.65 -0.32 -34.25
CA THR A 191 34.25 0.00 -35.62
C THR A 191 35.00 1.24 -36.13
N TYR A 192 35.10 2.29 -35.31
CA TYR A 192 35.84 3.50 -35.67
C TYR A 192 37.32 3.23 -35.93
N LYS A 193 37.99 2.46 -35.06
CA LYS A 193 39.40 2.05 -35.25
C LYS A 193 39.62 1.16 -36.47
N ALA A 194 38.63 0.36 -36.87
CA ALA A 194 38.72 -0.46 -38.07
C ALA A 194 38.67 0.39 -39.34
N VAL A 195 37.79 1.40 -39.37
CA VAL A 195 37.69 2.37 -40.47
C VAL A 195 38.94 3.25 -40.59
N GLU A 196 39.50 3.72 -39.46
CA GLU A 196 40.75 4.48 -39.44
C GLU A 196 41.93 3.67 -40.05
N ARG A 197 42.03 2.38 -39.71
CA ARG A 197 43.05 1.50 -40.29
C ARG A 197 42.87 1.25 -41.79
N SER A 198 41.64 1.13 -42.28
CA SER A 198 41.42 0.98 -43.73
C SER A 198 41.77 2.26 -44.50
N MET A 199 41.51 3.44 -43.93
CA MET A 199 41.88 4.71 -44.56
C MET A 199 43.40 4.94 -44.61
N GLN A 200 44.15 4.46 -43.61
CA GLN A 200 45.62 4.52 -43.64
C GLN A 200 46.22 3.63 -44.73
N HIS A 201 45.59 2.49 -45.03
CA HIS A 201 46.11 1.55 -46.01
C HIS A 201 45.85 1.97 -47.48
N ASP A 202 44.80 2.76 -47.71
CA ASP A 202 44.47 3.32 -49.04
C ASP A 202 45.26 4.60 -49.37
N GLY A 203 45.85 5.26 -48.36
CA GLY A 203 46.67 6.47 -48.57
C GLY A 203 48.13 6.18 -48.96
N ASP A 204 48.56 4.92 -48.86
CA ASP A 204 49.92 4.45 -49.14
C ASP A 204 50.03 3.74 -50.51
N ALA A 205 48.99 3.82 -51.35
CA ALA A 205 48.94 3.29 -52.73
C ALA A 205 48.89 4.43 -53.77
#